data_AF-A0A3D2QEG6-F1
#
_entry.id   AF-A0A3D2QEG6-F1
#
_cell.length_a   1.000
_cell.length_b   1.000
_cell.length_c   1.000
_cell.angle_alpha   90.00
_cell.angle_beta   90.00
_cell.angle_gamma   90.00
#
_symmetry.space_group_name_H-M   'P 1'
#
loop_
_entity.id
_entity.type
_entity.pdbx_description
1 polymer ?
#
loop_
_entity_poly.entity_id
_entity_poly.type
_entity_poly.pdbx_seq_one_letter_code
_entity_poly.pdbx_strand_id
1 'polypeptide(L)'
;LVLDLYRIQIIRQTKDLGNGLQYTYWQDDMDGKAVRLYALTLAPGSGYYVKPFSAALDHNGRGRLAQAASATGARAAVNACYFDT
;
A
#
# COMPACT_ATOMS: atom_id res chain seq x y z
N LEU A 1 -14.27 20.61 -21.95
CA LEU A 1 -13.01 19.96 -21.53
C LEU A 1 -12.12 21.03 -20.93
N VAL A 2 -11.68 20.87 -19.69
CA VAL A 2 -10.75 21.80 -19.02
C VAL A 2 -9.43 21.07 -18.85
N LEU A 3 -8.31 21.73 -19.16
CA LEU A 3 -6.98 21.13 -19.13
C LEU A 3 -6.03 22.03 -18.32
N ASP A 4 -5.69 21.57 -17.12
CA ASP A 4 -4.74 22.25 -16.25
C ASP A 4 -3.37 21.58 -16.35
N LEU A 5 -2.37 22.37 -16.75
CA LEU A 5 -0.99 21.94 -16.92
C LEU A 5 -0.16 22.33 -15.71
N TYR A 6 0.34 21.33 -15.00
CA TYR A 6 1.24 21.53 -13.87
C TYR A 6 2.55 20.79 -14.12
N ARG A 7 3.67 21.39 -13.72
CA ARG A 7 4.97 20.69 -13.71
C ARG A 7 4.90 19.45 -12.80
N ILE A 8 4.25 19.58 -11.65
CA ILE A 8 3.95 18.50 -10.71
C ILE A 8 2.51 18.68 -10.25
N GLN A 9 1.66 17.68 -10.48
CA GLN A 9 0.29 17.69 -9.99
C GLN A 9 0.25 17.26 -8.52
N ILE A 10 -0.42 18.06 -7.69
CA ILE A 10 -0.70 17.67 -6.30
C ILE A 10 -2.03 16.93 -6.28
N ILE A 11 -2.00 15.65 -5.93
CA ILE A 11 -3.17 14.76 -6.00
C ILE A 11 -3.29 14.04 -4.68
N ARG A 12 -4.48 14.05 -4.08
CA ARG A 12 -4.79 13.18 -2.95
C ARG A 12 -6.13 12.51 -3.18
N GLN A 13 -6.11 11.18 -3.26
CA GLN A 13 -7.29 10.36 -3.48
C GLN A 13 -7.35 9.28 -2.41
N THR A 14 -8.45 9.26 -1.67
CA THR A 14 -8.71 8.25 -0.63
C THR A 14 -9.85 7.37 -1.09
N LYS A 15 -9.67 6.06 -0.94
CA LYS A 15 -10.68 5.04 -1.23
C LYS A 15 -10.93 4.22 0.02
N ASP A 16 -12.20 4.14 0.42
CA ASP A 16 -12.63 3.20 1.45
C ASP A 16 -12.63 1.78 0.88
N LEU A 17 -11.94 0.87 1.57
CA LEU A 17 -11.86 -0.55 1.22
C LEU A 17 -12.76 -1.41 2.12
N GLY A 18 -13.55 -0.78 2.99
CA GLY A 18 -14.51 -1.39 3.90
C GLY A 18 -13.91 -1.71 5.27
N ASN A 19 -14.79 -1.87 6.27
CA ASN A 19 -14.48 -2.31 7.63
C ASN A 19 -13.32 -1.55 8.29
N GLY A 20 -13.20 -0.24 8.01
CA GLY A 20 -12.15 0.62 8.59
C GLY A 20 -10.79 0.55 7.91
N LEU A 21 -10.65 -0.13 6.77
CA LEU A 21 -9.44 -0.10 5.95
C LEU A 21 -9.58 0.92 4.82
N GLN A 22 -8.61 1.82 4.69
CA GLN A 22 -8.57 2.82 3.64
C GLN A 22 -7.26 2.75 2.84
N TYR A 23 -7.35 3.05 1.55
CA TYR A 23 -6.20 3.27 0.68
C TYR A 23 -6.12 4.73 0.28
N THR A 24 -4.94 5.33 0.40
CA THR A 24 -4.67 6.70 -0.05
C THR A 24 -3.55 6.70 -1.09
N TYR A 25 -3.85 7.23 -2.28
CA TYR A 25 -2.84 7.72 -3.22
C TYR A 25 -2.58 9.20 -2.93
N TRP A 26 -1.32 9.57 -2.77
CA TRP A 26 -0.93 10.96 -2.59
C TRP A 26 0.31 11.26 -3.43
N GLN A 27 0.19 12.23 -4.34
CA GLN A 27 1.30 12.83 -5.05
C GLN A 27 1.52 14.24 -4.55
N ASP A 28 2.76 14.58 -4.24
CA ASP A 28 3.14 15.89 -3.73
C ASP A 28 4.48 16.37 -4.34
N ASP A 29 4.85 17.61 -4.07
CA ASP A 29 6.18 18.17 -4.34
C ASP A 29 7.04 18.11 -3.07
N MET A 30 8.25 17.59 -3.21
CA MET A 30 9.27 17.62 -2.16
C MET A 30 10.58 18.10 -2.77
N ASP A 31 10.91 19.36 -2.52
CA ASP A 31 12.11 20.03 -3.04
C ASP A 31 12.17 20.03 -4.58
N GLY A 32 11.05 20.41 -5.22
CA GLY A 32 10.94 20.48 -6.69
C GLY A 32 10.88 19.12 -7.39
N LYS A 33 10.69 18.03 -6.64
CA LYS A 33 10.59 16.65 -7.13
C LYS A 33 9.23 16.07 -6.75
N ALA A 34 8.60 15.41 -7.71
CA ALA A 34 7.37 14.69 -7.46
C ALA A 34 7.63 13.47 -6.56
N VAL A 35 6.96 13.41 -5.42
CA VAL A 35 6.91 12.24 -4.54
C VAL A 35 5.54 11.59 -4.62
N ARG A 36 5.50 10.26 -4.49
CA ARG A 36 4.26 9.48 -4.50
C ARG A 36 4.21 8.56 -3.30
N LEU A 37 3.12 8.63 -2.57
CA LEU A 37 2.82 7.81 -1.41
C LEU A 37 1.61 6.91 -1.71
N TYR A 38 1.76 5.65 -1.30
CA TYR A 38 0.70 4.65 -1.30
C TYR A 38 0.51 4.23 0.14
N ALA A 39 -0.54 4.72 0.79
CA ALA A 39 -0.78 4.47 2.20
C ALA A 39 -2.00 3.56 2.41
N LEU A 40 -1.86 2.61 3.33
CA LEU A 40 -2.97 1.86 3.89
C LEU A 40 -3.18 2.33 5.32
N THR A 41 -4.40 2.77 5.63
CA THR A 41 -4.77 3.22 6.98
C THR A 41 -5.79 2.27 7.55
N LEU A 42 -5.53 1.78 8.76
CA LEU A 42 -6.45 0.91 9.48
C LEU A 42 -7.03 1.63 10.69
N ALA A 43 -8.35 1.69 10.77
CA ALA A 43 -9.04 2.31 11.88
C ALA A 43 -8.80 1.52 13.19
N PRO A 44 -8.61 2.22 14.33
CA PRO A 44 -8.63 1.57 15.64
C PRO A 44 -9.94 0.79 15.84
N GLY A 45 -9.86 -0.44 16.33
CA GLY A 45 -11.04 -1.28 16.57
C GLY A 45 -11.69 -1.87 15.30
N SER A 46 -11.06 -1.74 14.12
CA SER A 46 -11.49 -2.50 12.94
C SER A 46 -11.46 -4.02 13.22
N GLY A 47 -12.29 -4.79 12.53
CA GLY A 47 -12.24 -6.26 12.61
C GLY A 47 -11.00 -6.89 11.95
N TYR A 48 -10.12 -6.09 11.34
CA TYR A 48 -8.88 -6.58 10.75
C TYR A 48 -7.76 -6.70 11.79
N TYR A 49 -6.84 -7.61 11.53
CA TYR A 49 -5.59 -7.76 12.26
C TYR A 49 -4.39 -7.67 11.31
N VAL A 50 -3.24 -7.26 11.83
CA VAL A 50 -1.98 -7.23 11.09
C VAL A 50 -1.17 -8.47 11.49
N LYS A 51 -0.70 -9.24 10.50
CA LYS A 51 0.11 -10.44 10.74
C LYS A 51 1.26 -10.52 9.74
N PRO A 52 2.49 -10.85 10.18
CA PRO A 52 3.58 -11.16 9.26
C PRO A 52 3.33 -12.48 8.53
N PHE A 53 3.75 -12.57 7.28
CA PHE A 53 3.78 -13.82 6.52
C PHE A 53 4.99 -13.88 5.58
N SER A 54 5.44 -15.10 5.28
CA SER A 54 6.51 -15.33 4.32
C SER A 54 5.98 -15.22 2.89
N ALA A 55 6.76 -14.63 1.99
CA ALA A 55 6.42 -14.62 0.57
C ALA A 55 6.48 -16.03 -0.06
N ALA A 56 7.14 -16.98 0.60
CA ALA A 56 7.12 -18.40 0.27
C ALA A 56 6.06 -19.22 1.06
N LEU A 57 5.13 -18.54 1.72
CA LEU A 57 4.01 -19.12 2.47
C LEU A 57 4.43 -19.95 3.69
N ASP A 58 4.53 -21.28 3.55
CA ASP A 58 4.68 -22.24 4.64
C ASP A 58 6.13 -22.41 5.12
N HIS A 59 7.09 -21.78 4.44
CA HIS A 59 8.50 -21.78 4.82
C HIS A 59 9.11 -20.40 4.64
N ASN A 60 10.30 -20.21 5.23
CA ASN A 60 11.07 -18.98 5.05
C ASN A 60 11.62 -18.95 3.63
N GLY A 61 11.27 -17.90 2.88
CA GLY A 61 11.70 -17.77 1.51
C GLY A 61 11.17 -16.50 0.86
N ARG A 62 11.63 -16.28 -0.37
CA ARG A 62 11.29 -15.12 -1.17
C ARG A 62 10.17 -15.47 -2.14
N GLY A 63 9.44 -14.45 -2.58
CA GLY A 63 8.33 -14.63 -3.51
C GLY A 63 7.71 -13.29 -3.89
N ARG A 64 6.74 -13.32 -4.80
CA ARG A 64 6.00 -12.12 -5.18
C ARG A 64 4.95 -11.82 -4.11
N LEU A 65 5.02 -10.63 -3.51
CA LEU A 65 4.06 -10.18 -2.49
C LEU A 65 2.60 -10.34 -2.93
N ALA A 66 2.30 -9.99 -4.18
CA ALA A 66 0.94 -10.10 -4.73
C ALA A 66 0.42 -11.55 -4.75
N GLN A 67 1.28 -12.53 -5.06
CA GLN A 67 0.91 -13.94 -5.06
C GLN A 67 0.68 -14.44 -3.63
N ALA A 68 1.59 -14.10 -2.72
CA ALA A 68 1.48 -14.51 -1.32
C ALA A 68 0.29 -13.85 -0.59
N ALA A 69 0.01 -12.57 -0.87
CA ALA A 69 -1.17 -11.88 -0.35
C ALA A 69 -2.48 -12.55 -0.80
N SER A 70 -2.55 -12.97 -2.08
CA SER A 70 -3.70 -13.72 -2.60
C SER A 70 -3.86 -15.07 -1.91
N ALA A 71 -2.77 -15.85 -1.79
CA ALA A 71 -2.81 -17.17 -1.16
C ALA A 71 -3.15 -17.14 0.35
N THR A 72 -2.77 -16.07 1.05
CA THR A 72 -3.06 -15.91 2.49
C THR A 72 -4.43 -15.30 2.77
N GLY A 73 -5.17 -14.86 1.75
CA GLY A 73 -6.43 -14.14 1.92
C GLY A 73 -6.27 -12.75 2.52
N ALA A 74 -5.07 -12.16 2.45
CA ALA A 74 -4.81 -10.84 2.98
C ALA A 74 -5.60 -9.78 2.20
N ARG A 75 -6.38 -8.95 2.91
CA ARG A 75 -7.13 -7.84 2.29
C ARG A 75 -6.21 -6.78 1.68
N ALA A 76 -5.05 -6.57 2.31
CA ALA A 76 -3.97 -5.72 1.82
C ALA A 76 -2.64 -6.22 2.40
N ALA A 77 -1.53 -5.93 1.73
CA ALA A 77 -0.21 -6.33 2.16
C ALA A 77 0.85 -5.30 1.73
N VAL A 78 1.91 -5.19 2.53
CA VAL A 78 3.11 -4.38 2.24
C VAL A 78 4.36 -5.23 2.46
N ASN A 79 5.45 -4.93 1.77
CA ASN A 79 6.74 -5.52 2.10
C ASN A 79 7.19 -4.99 3.46
N ALA A 80 7.85 -5.85 4.25
CA ALA A 80 8.20 -5.54 5.63
C ALA A 80 9.72 -5.46 5.86
N CYS A 81 10.40 -6.61 5.88
CA CYS A 81 11.81 -6.69 6.25
C CYS A 81 12.75 -6.73 5.04
N TYR A 82 13.99 -6.32 5.29
CA TYR A 82 15.12 -6.63 4.42
C TYR A 82 15.40 -8.14 4.43
N PHE A 83 15.99 -8.64 3.35
CA PHE A 83 16.44 -10.01 3.22
C PHE A 83 17.69 -10.03 2.33
N ASP A 84 18.59 -10.98 2.57
CA ASP A 84 19.75 -11.21 1.69
C ASP A 84 19.25 -11.49 0.28
N THR A 85 19.89 -10.96 -0.77
CA THR A 85 19.52 -11.14 -2.19
C THR A 85 20.45 -12.12 -2.90
#